data_AF-A0A321LHT0-F1
#
_entry.id   AF-A0A321LHT0-F1
#
_cell.length_a   1.000
_cell.length_b   1.000
_cell.length_c   1.000
_cell.angle_alpha   90.00
_cell.angle_beta   90.00
_cell.angle_gamma   90.00
#
_symmetry.space_group_name_H-M   'P 1'
#
loop_
_entity.id
_entity.type
_entity.pdbx_description
1 polymer ?
#
loop_
_entity_poly.entity_id
_entity_poly.type
_entity_poly.pdbx_seq_one_letter_code
_entity_poly.pdbx_strand_id
1 'polypeptide(L)'
;MDKKLLPLHPDPDQYKKQAKDLVKQHKARHPEAIGRLKLHPRFSKLSDSELRSTKFLLADAQLIIAREHGFGSWAEFKKRIDAINSANTPTAIWEAAKLALIAGDELELARLMNENQQIFRDEMPPSYGSGGLSPNYRGDDVRSIIVREHHFDNWTEFEEYKRALTQSDSSVSKFEAAVEAIVSGDAYTLERLLKKYPELIRARSTRKHHSTLLHYIGANGIEDFRQRTPPNAVNIALMLLEAGAEVEATAGMYGGGSTTLGLVATSIHPLEAGVQDALIETLIEHGAKVADVSLVNGALANGRKAAAEFLAGHGAPLDLEGAAGVGRLDLVRSFFNADGSLKPGAAQEQMKDGFTWACEFGRTEVVAFLLDAGVDVNAKLKHDGQTGLHWAALGGHVETVELLLERNAPVDARDESWGSTPLGWALYGWSESASAIGAEPYYRIVELLIAAGSALMPEWLADETIRADSRMLRALSATHRL
;
A
#
# COMPACT_ATOMS: atom_id res chain seq x y z
N MET A 1 -12.96 19.19 46.54
CA MET A 1 -12.88 17.81 46.04
C MET A 1 -11.93 17.83 44.87
N ASP A 2 -10.94 16.93 44.87
CA ASP A 2 -10.04 16.75 43.74
C ASP A 2 -10.83 16.24 42.54
N LYS A 3 -10.57 16.83 41.37
CA LYS A 3 -11.26 16.48 40.12
C LYS A 3 -10.81 15.08 39.72
N LYS A 4 -11.75 14.21 39.37
CA LYS A 4 -11.42 12.91 38.77
C LYS A 4 -10.88 13.15 37.36
N LEU A 5 -9.67 12.68 37.09
CA LEU A 5 -9.12 12.69 35.74
C LEU A 5 -9.90 11.71 34.84
N LEU A 6 -10.04 12.06 33.56
CA LEU A 6 -10.54 11.13 32.56
C LEU A 6 -9.43 10.13 32.21
N PRO A 7 -9.75 8.83 32.04
CA PRO A 7 -8.79 7.87 31.50
C PRO A 7 -8.48 8.20 30.02
N LEU A 8 -7.43 7.56 29.48
CA LEU A 8 -7.00 7.76 28.09
C LEU A 8 -8.09 7.35 27.08
N HIS A 9 -8.83 6.28 27.37
CA HIS A 9 -9.97 5.81 26.57
C HIS A 9 -11.25 5.82 27.42
N PRO A 10 -11.90 7.00 27.56
CA PRO A 10 -13.13 7.10 28.33
C PRO A 10 -14.31 6.44 27.61
N ASP A 11 -14.91 5.42 28.24
CA ASP A 11 -16.12 4.76 27.75
C ASP A 11 -17.37 5.62 28.07
N PRO A 12 -18.05 6.19 27.06
CA PRO A 12 -19.26 6.99 27.27
C PRO A 12 -20.39 6.22 27.97
N ASP A 13 -20.51 4.91 27.73
CA ASP A 13 -21.57 4.09 28.28
C ASP A 13 -21.33 3.74 29.75
N GLN A 14 -20.07 3.61 30.17
CA GLN A 14 -19.70 3.52 31.58
C GLN A 14 -20.22 4.72 32.39
N TYR A 15 -20.02 5.96 31.90
CA TYR A 15 -20.49 7.15 32.61
C TYR A 15 -22.01 7.29 32.59
N LYS A 16 -22.69 6.88 31.52
CA LYS A 16 -24.17 6.78 31.50
C LYS A 16 -24.66 5.76 32.53
N LYS A 17 -23.97 4.62 32.67
CA LYS A 17 -24.29 3.59 33.68
C LYS A 17 -24.08 4.13 35.10
N GLN A 18 -22.97 4.80 35.38
CA GLN A 18 -22.72 5.46 36.67
C GLN A 18 -23.82 6.46 37.05
N ALA A 19 -24.33 7.25 36.09
CA ALA A 19 -25.44 8.16 36.34
C ALA A 19 -26.75 7.42 36.68
N LYS A 20 -27.06 6.32 35.97
CA LYS A 20 -28.23 5.46 36.27
C LYS A 20 -28.10 4.81 37.66
N ASP A 21 -26.90 4.32 38.00
CA ASP A 21 -26.62 3.70 39.29
C ASP A 21 -26.75 4.71 40.43
N LEU A 22 -26.30 5.95 40.26
CA LEU A 22 -26.47 7.02 41.24
C LEU A 22 -27.95 7.32 41.52
N VAL A 23 -28.80 7.33 40.48
CA VAL A 23 -30.27 7.47 40.65
C VAL A 23 -30.84 6.29 41.45
N LYS A 24 -30.40 5.06 41.16
CA LYS A 24 -30.84 3.86 41.89
C LYS A 24 -30.41 3.91 43.35
N GLN A 25 -29.18 4.33 43.62
CA GLN A 25 -28.64 4.46 44.98
C GLN A 25 -29.38 5.52 45.80
N HIS A 26 -29.74 6.65 45.18
CA HIS A 26 -30.56 7.68 45.82
C HIS A 26 -31.94 7.14 46.21
N LYS A 27 -32.63 6.43 45.30
CA LYS A 27 -33.93 5.79 45.58
C LYS A 27 -33.86 4.79 46.74
N ALA A 28 -32.78 4.04 46.83
CA ALA A 28 -32.52 3.10 47.92
C ALA A 28 -31.93 3.76 49.19
N ARG A 29 -31.84 5.10 49.24
CA ARG A 29 -31.38 5.91 50.38
C ARG A 29 -29.95 5.59 50.86
N HIS A 30 -29.07 5.16 49.94
CA HIS A 30 -27.66 4.90 50.26
C HIS A 30 -26.96 6.19 50.73
N PRO A 31 -26.25 6.18 51.88
CA PRO A 31 -25.59 7.37 52.42
C PRO A 31 -24.60 8.04 51.46
N GLU A 32 -23.85 7.26 50.69
CA GLU A 32 -22.84 7.74 49.74
C GLU A 32 -23.43 8.58 48.60
N ALA A 33 -24.65 8.25 48.15
CA ALA A 33 -25.33 9.02 47.11
C ALA A 33 -25.72 10.42 47.60
N ILE A 34 -26.16 10.55 48.86
CA ILE A 34 -26.58 11.82 49.46
C ILE A 34 -25.43 12.83 49.50
N GLY A 35 -24.21 12.37 49.82
CA GLY A 35 -23.02 13.22 49.80
C GLY A 35 -22.72 13.76 48.40
N ARG A 36 -22.86 12.93 47.36
CA ARG A 36 -22.62 13.30 45.96
C ARG A 36 -23.63 14.30 45.41
N LEU A 37 -24.88 14.28 45.91
CA LEU A 37 -25.92 15.23 45.51
C LEU A 37 -25.52 16.69 45.76
N LYS A 38 -24.66 16.96 46.76
CA LYS A 38 -24.18 18.32 47.06
C LYS A 38 -23.33 18.94 45.94
N LEU A 39 -22.83 18.12 45.00
CA LEU A 39 -22.15 18.61 43.80
C LEU A 39 -23.13 19.29 42.81
N HIS A 40 -24.42 19.05 42.94
CA HIS A 40 -25.44 19.65 42.09
C HIS A 40 -25.89 21.02 42.64
N PRO A 41 -25.92 22.10 41.85
CA PRO A 41 -26.28 23.44 42.33
C PRO A 41 -27.68 23.54 42.96
N ARG A 42 -28.65 22.76 42.46
CA ARG A 42 -30.02 22.70 42.99
C ARG A 42 -30.10 22.08 44.39
N PHE A 43 -29.10 21.28 44.77
CA PHE A 43 -29.12 20.45 45.97
C PHE A 43 -28.07 20.88 47.01
N SER A 44 -27.09 21.70 46.62
CA SER A 44 -25.92 22.03 47.44
C SER A 44 -26.25 22.74 48.76
N LYS A 45 -27.43 23.37 48.88
CA LYS A 45 -27.90 24.08 50.08
C LYS A 45 -28.93 23.30 50.90
N LEU A 46 -29.35 22.12 50.45
CA LEU A 46 -30.34 21.31 51.14
C LEU A 46 -29.69 20.50 52.27
N SER A 47 -30.42 20.30 53.36
CA SER A 47 -30.03 19.39 54.43
C SER A 47 -30.08 17.94 53.96
N ASP A 48 -29.35 17.06 54.64
CA ASP A 48 -29.33 15.63 54.31
C ASP A 48 -30.73 14.97 54.41
N SER A 49 -31.62 15.52 55.24
CA SER A 49 -33.03 15.08 55.33
C SER A 49 -33.83 15.45 54.09
N GLU A 50 -33.68 16.69 53.62
CA GLU A 50 -34.32 17.19 52.39
C GLU A 50 -33.77 16.51 51.13
N LEU A 51 -32.48 16.20 51.11
CA LEU A 51 -31.85 15.47 50.01
C LEU A 51 -32.40 14.04 49.86
N ARG A 52 -32.82 13.39 50.94
CA ARG A 52 -33.39 12.03 50.91
C ARG A 52 -34.80 11.98 50.33
N SER A 53 -35.53 13.08 50.36
CA SER A 53 -36.92 13.17 49.86
C SER A 53 -37.05 13.93 48.54
N THR A 54 -35.98 14.61 48.08
CA THR A 54 -36.01 15.39 46.85
C THR A 54 -36.13 14.52 45.59
N LYS A 55 -36.76 15.07 44.55
CA LYS A 55 -36.85 14.43 43.24
C LYS A 55 -35.47 14.49 42.56
N PHE A 56 -34.90 13.32 42.32
CA PHE A 56 -33.59 13.16 41.70
C PHE A 56 -33.72 12.39 40.37
N LEU A 57 -33.42 13.07 39.26
CA LEU A 57 -33.58 12.56 37.90
C LEU A 57 -32.24 12.16 37.29
N LEU A 58 -32.28 11.41 36.18
CA LEU A 58 -31.09 11.03 35.43
C LEU A 58 -30.27 12.25 34.97
N ALA A 59 -30.92 13.33 34.55
CA ALA A 59 -30.23 14.57 34.17
C ALA A 59 -29.46 15.20 35.33
N ASP A 60 -30.01 15.14 36.56
CA ASP A 60 -29.34 15.63 37.76
C ASP A 60 -28.12 14.75 38.09
N ALA A 61 -28.25 13.43 37.95
CA ALA A 61 -27.15 12.48 38.13
C ALA A 61 -26.04 12.67 37.08
N GLN A 62 -26.40 12.86 35.82
CA GLN A 62 -25.45 13.16 34.73
C GLN A 62 -24.67 14.43 35.01
N LEU A 63 -25.33 15.50 35.49
CA LEU A 63 -24.63 16.72 35.88
C LEU A 63 -23.66 16.49 37.04
N ILE A 64 -24.01 15.66 38.02
CA ILE A 64 -23.09 15.30 39.11
C ILE A 64 -21.86 14.57 38.57
N ILE A 65 -22.04 13.56 37.70
CA ILE A 65 -20.91 12.86 37.06
C ILE A 65 -20.01 13.85 36.31
N ALA A 66 -20.58 14.74 35.49
CA ALA A 66 -19.82 15.76 34.78
C ALA A 66 -19.01 16.67 35.73
N ARG A 67 -19.61 17.09 36.86
CA ARG A 67 -18.96 17.95 37.85
C ARG A 67 -17.86 17.25 38.64
N GLU A 68 -17.96 15.94 38.87
CA GLU A 68 -16.87 15.14 39.46
C GLU A 68 -15.60 15.18 38.61
N HIS A 69 -15.75 15.34 37.28
CA HIS A 69 -14.66 15.52 36.33
C HIS A 69 -14.37 17.00 36.00
N GLY A 70 -15.05 17.94 36.68
CA GLY A 70 -14.79 19.38 36.53
C GLY A 70 -15.54 20.09 35.41
N PHE A 71 -16.61 19.50 34.86
CA PHE A 71 -17.40 20.09 33.76
C PHE A 71 -18.68 20.75 34.27
N GLY A 72 -19.13 21.82 33.60
CA GLY A 72 -20.32 22.60 33.96
C GLY A 72 -21.63 21.96 33.51
N SER A 73 -21.58 21.08 32.51
CA SER A 73 -22.73 20.34 32.00
C SER A 73 -22.37 18.94 31.49
N TRP A 74 -23.38 18.07 31.39
CA TRP A 74 -23.21 16.75 30.75
C TRP A 74 -22.85 16.86 29.26
N ALA A 75 -23.35 17.88 28.57
CA ALA A 75 -23.05 18.10 27.16
C ALA A 75 -21.57 18.45 26.93
N GLU A 76 -21.00 19.33 27.76
CA GLU A 76 -19.57 19.65 27.73
C GLU A 76 -18.70 18.43 28.05
N PHE A 77 -19.10 17.65 29.05
CA PHE A 77 -18.41 16.42 29.43
C PHE A 77 -18.40 15.40 28.30
N LYS A 78 -19.56 15.15 27.68
CA LYS A 78 -19.68 14.25 26.54
C LYS A 78 -18.86 14.75 25.35
N LYS A 79 -18.92 16.04 25.02
CA LYS A 79 -18.11 16.64 23.96
C LYS A 79 -16.61 16.43 24.19
N ARG A 80 -16.14 16.49 25.45
CA ARG A 80 -14.74 16.19 25.78
C ARG A 80 -14.40 14.72 25.61
N ILE A 81 -15.26 13.81 26.06
CA ILE A 81 -15.10 12.36 25.84
C ILE A 81 -15.05 12.04 24.35
N ASP A 82 -15.99 12.57 23.57
CA ASP A 82 -16.06 12.37 22.12
C ASP A 82 -14.79 12.91 21.43
N ALA A 83 -14.26 14.06 21.88
CA ALA A 83 -13.01 14.61 21.37
C ALA A 83 -11.78 13.75 21.71
N ILE A 84 -11.71 13.18 22.92
CA ILE A 84 -10.64 12.25 23.31
C ILE A 84 -10.72 10.97 22.46
N ASN A 85 -11.91 10.39 22.32
CA ASN A 85 -12.10 9.17 21.55
C ASN A 85 -11.85 9.37 20.05
N SER A 86 -12.19 10.55 19.50
CA SER A 86 -11.88 10.90 18.11
C SER A 86 -10.37 11.03 17.88
N ALA A 87 -9.64 11.60 18.84
CA ALA A 87 -8.18 11.71 18.78
C ALA A 87 -7.47 10.36 18.96
N ASN A 88 -8.12 9.39 19.60
CA ASN A 88 -7.57 8.07 19.93
C ASN A 88 -8.14 6.94 19.05
N THR A 89 -8.60 7.26 17.83
CA THR A 89 -8.95 6.23 16.85
C THR A 89 -7.67 5.58 16.31
N PRO A 90 -7.68 4.27 15.96
CA PRO A 90 -6.51 3.61 15.38
C PRO A 90 -5.96 4.35 14.15
N THR A 91 -6.83 4.83 13.27
CA THR A 91 -6.44 5.66 12.12
C THR A 91 -5.69 6.93 12.54
N ALA A 92 -6.19 7.69 13.52
CA ALA A 92 -5.52 8.90 13.98
C ALA A 92 -4.17 8.60 14.66
N ILE A 93 -4.06 7.48 15.38
CA ILE A 93 -2.82 7.03 16.01
C ILE A 93 -1.79 6.66 14.95
N TRP A 94 -2.19 5.92 13.91
CA TRP A 94 -1.31 5.59 12.78
C TRP A 94 -0.85 6.83 12.03
N GLU A 95 -1.73 7.78 11.78
CA GLU A 95 -1.37 9.06 11.15
C GLU A 95 -0.38 9.86 12.00
N ALA A 96 -0.60 9.95 13.32
CA ALA A 96 0.34 10.62 14.22
C ALA A 96 1.70 9.91 14.27
N ALA A 97 1.72 8.58 14.32
CA ALA A 97 2.93 7.78 14.33
C ALA A 97 3.72 7.94 13.02
N LYS A 98 3.01 7.97 11.88
CA LYS A 98 3.57 8.23 10.56
C LYS A 98 4.25 9.60 10.51
N LEU A 99 3.60 10.64 11.01
CA LEU A 99 4.17 12.00 11.06
C LEU A 99 5.39 12.08 11.99
N ALA A 100 5.33 11.45 13.17
CA ALA A 100 6.45 11.38 14.11
C ALA A 100 7.66 10.64 13.50
N LEU A 101 7.40 9.52 12.80
CA LEU A 101 8.40 8.75 12.07
C LEU A 101 9.06 9.58 10.96
N ILE A 102 8.28 10.25 10.11
CA ILE A 102 8.79 11.10 9.04
C ILE A 102 9.62 12.27 9.62
N ALA A 103 9.18 12.86 10.72
CA ALA A 103 9.92 13.92 11.41
C ALA A 103 11.18 13.43 12.15
N GLY A 104 11.32 12.11 12.33
CA GLY A 104 12.33 11.51 13.20
C GLY A 104 12.19 11.98 14.65
N ASP A 105 10.95 12.12 15.13
CA ASP A 105 10.64 12.49 16.50
C ASP A 105 10.60 11.21 17.37
N GLU A 106 11.77 10.85 17.91
CA GLU A 106 11.95 9.68 18.75
C GLU A 106 11.01 9.69 19.97
N LEU A 107 10.87 10.85 20.62
CA LEU A 107 10.11 10.96 21.86
C LEU A 107 8.62 10.79 21.61
N GLU A 108 8.10 11.45 20.58
CA GLU A 108 6.68 11.34 20.24
C GLU A 108 6.33 9.95 19.71
N LEU A 109 7.18 9.37 18.85
CA LEU A 109 6.94 8.01 18.36
C LEU A 109 6.99 6.98 19.50
N ALA A 110 7.97 7.10 20.41
CA ALA A 110 8.04 6.24 21.61
C ALA A 110 6.80 6.40 22.50
N ARG A 111 6.31 7.63 22.69
CA ARG A 111 5.10 7.91 23.47
C ARG A 111 3.88 7.23 22.82
N LEU A 112 3.67 7.43 21.52
CA LEU A 112 2.55 6.83 20.77
C LEU A 112 2.58 5.31 20.83
N MET A 113 3.74 4.68 20.61
CA MET A 113 3.88 3.22 20.64
C MET A 113 3.66 2.65 22.05
N ASN A 114 4.16 3.32 23.10
CA ASN A 114 3.99 2.88 24.48
C ASN A 114 2.55 3.01 24.98
N GLU A 115 1.85 4.09 24.60
CA GLU A 115 0.46 4.31 25.00
C GLU A 115 -0.52 3.40 24.24
N ASN A 116 -0.16 2.94 23.03
CA ASN A 116 -1.05 2.23 22.11
C ASN A 116 -0.53 0.85 21.69
N GLN A 117 0.18 0.13 22.58
CA GLN A 117 0.87 -1.13 22.27
C GLN A 117 0.03 -2.19 21.55
N GLN A 118 -1.27 -2.26 21.84
CA GLN A 118 -2.16 -3.23 21.21
C GLN A 118 -2.32 -2.95 19.71
N ILE A 119 -2.51 -1.69 19.32
CA ILE A 119 -2.65 -1.29 17.91
C ILE A 119 -1.39 -1.65 17.13
N PHE A 120 -0.21 -1.31 17.66
CA PHE A 120 1.07 -1.60 17.00
C PHE A 120 1.44 -3.09 16.95
N ARG A 121 0.78 -3.92 17.76
CA ARG A 121 1.00 -5.38 17.79
C ARG A 121 0.03 -6.12 16.88
N ASP A 122 -1.25 -5.79 16.99
CA ASP A 122 -2.34 -6.60 16.46
C ASP A 122 -2.88 -6.06 15.12
N GLU A 123 -2.68 -4.78 14.83
CA GLU A 123 -3.17 -4.14 13.61
C GLU A 123 -2.03 -3.88 12.61
N MET A 124 -2.39 -3.81 11.32
CA MET A 124 -1.46 -3.47 10.25
C MET A 124 -1.50 -1.97 9.97
N PRO A 125 -0.36 -1.27 9.91
CA PRO A 125 -0.31 0.14 9.59
C PRO A 125 -0.74 0.41 8.13
N PRO A 126 -1.39 1.55 7.87
CA PRO A 126 -1.68 1.99 6.50
C PRO A 126 -0.39 2.28 5.72
N SER A 127 -0.45 2.13 4.40
CA SER A 127 0.65 2.54 3.52
C SER A 127 0.88 4.06 3.53
N TYR A 128 2.07 4.48 3.09
CA TYR A 128 2.37 5.91 2.90
C TYR A 128 1.59 6.58 1.75
N GLY A 129 0.85 5.82 0.95
CA GLY A 129 0.08 6.30 -0.19
C GLY A 129 -0.30 5.16 -1.13
N SER A 130 -0.93 5.50 -2.25
CA SER A 130 -1.15 4.54 -3.34
C SER A 130 0.19 4.02 -3.85
N GLY A 131 0.33 2.71 -3.99
CA GLY A 131 1.58 2.05 -4.38
C GLY A 131 2.72 2.07 -3.34
N GLY A 132 2.57 2.81 -2.23
CA GLY A 132 3.59 2.90 -1.18
C GLY A 132 3.58 1.71 -0.22
N LEU A 133 4.71 1.47 0.44
CA LEU A 133 4.81 0.45 1.48
C LEU A 133 4.22 0.93 2.81
N SER A 134 3.75 -0.02 3.62
CA SER A 134 3.38 0.26 5.02
C SER A 134 4.64 0.44 5.86
N PRO A 135 4.72 1.50 6.69
CA PRO A 135 5.84 1.67 7.59
C PRO A 135 5.96 0.48 8.52
N ASN A 136 7.17 -0.03 8.69
CA ASN A 136 7.39 -1.14 9.59
C ASN A 136 7.67 -0.62 10.99
N TYR A 137 6.70 -0.72 11.91
CA TYR A 137 6.90 -0.33 13.32
C TYR A 137 7.43 -1.47 14.20
N ARG A 138 7.81 -2.62 13.61
CA ARG A 138 8.40 -3.73 14.35
C ARG A 138 9.93 -3.55 14.42
N GLY A 139 10.53 -3.87 15.56
CA GLY A 139 11.97 -3.74 15.82
C GLY A 139 12.31 -3.65 17.32
N ASP A 140 13.60 -3.72 17.65
CA ASP A 140 14.09 -3.73 19.04
C ASP A 140 13.89 -2.38 19.76
N ASP A 141 13.99 -1.26 19.04
CA ASP A 141 13.68 0.08 19.56
C ASP A 141 13.21 1.09 18.47
N VAL A 142 12.70 2.24 18.93
CA VAL A 142 12.16 3.32 18.07
C VAL A 142 13.23 3.94 17.16
N ARG A 143 14.48 4.01 17.61
CA ARG A 143 15.59 4.57 16.82
C ARG A 143 15.87 3.69 15.62
N SER A 144 15.86 2.38 15.81
CA SER A 144 16.06 1.38 14.77
C SER A 144 14.96 1.43 13.72
N ILE A 145 13.71 1.69 14.13
CA ILE A 145 12.60 1.95 13.21
C ILE A 145 12.91 3.19 12.38
N ILE A 146 13.15 4.35 13.01
CA ILE A 146 13.42 5.61 12.31
C ILE A 146 14.60 5.47 11.34
N VAL A 147 15.72 4.89 11.77
CA VAL A 147 16.93 4.71 10.96
C VAL A 147 16.66 3.87 9.71
N ARG A 148 15.90 2.78 9.86
CA ARG A 148 15.52 1.91 8.74
C ARG A 148 14.65 2.66 7.74
N GLU A 149 13.56 3.27 8.20
CA GLU A 149 12.58 3.93 7.33
C GLU A 149 13.15 5.20 6.66
N HIS A 150 14.19 5.79 7.25
CA HIS A 150 14.97 6.87 6.65
C HIS A 150 16.20 6.40 5.84
N HIS A 151 16.40 5.08 5.68
CA HIS A 151 17.48 4.51 4.87
C HIS A 151 18.90 4.96 5.34
N PHE A 152 19.16 4.92 6.65
CA PHE A 152 20.50 5.14 7.26
C PHE A 152 21.06 3.86 7.88
N ASP A 153 22.39 3.75 8.02
CA ASP A 153 23.00 2.54 8.59
C ASP A 153 22.89 2.51 10.11
N ASN A 154 22.89 3.67 10.73
CA ASN A 154 22.86 3.81 12.18
C ASN A 154 22.27 5.16 12.60
N TRP A 155 22.00 5.27 13.91
CA TRP A 155 21.43 6.48 14.52
C TRP A 155 22.36 7.70 14.41
N THR A 156 23.68 7.50 14.46
CA THR A 156 24.65 8.60 14.40
C THR A 156 24.59 9.32 13.05
N GLU A 157 24.56 8.58 11.95
CA GLU A 157 24.37 9.15 10.61
C GLU A 157 23.05 9.89 10.48
N PHE A 158 21.96 9.32 11.01
CA PHE A 158 20.66 9.98 11.01
C PHE A 158 20.65 11.29 11.80
N GLU A 159 21.30 11.33 12.97
CA GLU A 159 21.45 12.56 13.76
C GLU A 159 22.31 13.62 13.07
N GLU A 160 23.37 13.22 12.38
CA GLU A 160 24.20 14.12 11.57
C GLU A 160 23.38 14.72 10.43
N TYR A 161 22.60 13.89 9.73
CA TYR A 161 21.64 14.31 8.73
C TYR A 161 20.62 15.31 9.30
N LYS A 162 19.98 15.01 10.44
CA LYS A 162 19.03 15.95 11.09
C LYS A 162 19.71 17.26 11.48
N ARG A 163 20.92 17.23 12.01
CA ARG A 163 21.69 18.45 12.31
C ARG A 163 21.94 19.27 11.04
N ALA A 164 22.38 18.62 9.95
CA ALA A 164 22.63 19.29 8.69
C ALA A 164 21.34 19.91 8.09
N LEU A 165 20.18 19.25 8.20
CA LEU A 165 18.89 19.78 7.76
C LEU A 165 18.52 21.13 8.41
N THR A 166 18.84 21.31 9.70
CA THR A 166 18.53 22.56 10.43
C THR A 166 19.39 23.74 9.96
N GLN A 167 20.50 23.48 9.27
CA GLN A 167 21.39 24.48 8.72
C GLN A 167 20.96 24.79 7.28
N SER A 168 20.24 25.89 7.08
CA SER A 168 19.64 26.25 5.78
C SER A 168 20.62 26.33 4.61
N ASP A 169 21.90 26.57 4.88
CA ASP A 169 22.96 26.67 3.87
C ASP A 169 23.77 25.37 3.68
N SER A 170 23.47 24.30 4.43
CA SER A 170 24.14 23.01 4.24
C SER A 170 23.78 22.39 2.89
N SER A 171 24.68 21.57 2.35
CA SER A 171 24.43 20.80 1.12
C SER A 171 23.24 19.86 1.28
N VAL A 172 23.11 19.23 2.46
CA VAL A 172 21.98 18.34 2.80
C VAL A 172 20.66 19.09 2.75
N SER A 173 20.54 20.24 3.43
CA SER A 173 19.28 21.01 3.48
C SER A 173 18.85 21.46 2.07
N LYS A 174 19.80 21.90 1.23
CA LYS A 174 19.52 22.28 -0.16
C LYS A 174 19.08 21.11 -1.03
N PHE A 175 19.78 19.97 -0.91
CA PHE A 175 19.45 18.76 -1.65
C PHE A 175 18.05 18.25 -1.27
N GLU A 176 17.77 18.17 0.03
CA GLU A 176 16.49 17.70 0.57
C GLU A 176 15.32 18.63 0.20
N ALA A 177 15.56 19.94 0.13
CA ALA A 177 14.57 20.88 -0.38
C ALA A 177 14.28 20.69 -1.88
N ALA A 178 15.29 20.34 -2.68
CA ALA A 178 15.10 20.01 -4.10
C ALA A 178 14.37 18.68 -4.29
N VAL A 179 14.68 17.67 -3.47
CA VAL A 179 13.94 16.39 -3.43
C VAL A 179 12.47 16.63 -3.09
N GLU A 180 12.18 17.42 -2.07
CA GLU A 180 10.79 17.72 -1.70
C GLU A 180 10.04 18.43 -2.84
N ALA A 181 10.70 19.37 -3.53
CA ALA A 181 10.13 20.03 -4.70
C ALA A 181 9.84 19.04 -5.85
N ILE A 182 10.70 18.03 -6.05
CA ILE A 182 10.48 16.97 -7.05
C ILE A 182 9.28 16.10 -6.67
N VAL A 183 9.24 15.58 -5.44
CA VAL A 183 8.20 14.64 -4.98
C VAL A 183 6.82 15.32 -4.91
N SER A 184 6.78 16.61 -4.54
CA SER A 184 5.54 17.39 -4.45
C SER A 184 5.08 18.00 -5.78
N GLY A 185 5.92 17.98 -6.82
CA GLY A 185 5.61 18.61 -8.10
C GLY A 185 5.85 20.13 -8.14
N ASP A 186 6.52 20.72 -7.15
CA ASP A 186 6.85 22.15 -7.09
C ASP A 186 8.02 22.51 -8.03
N ALA A 187 7.72 22.51 -9.32
CA ALA A 187 8.67 22.85 -10.38
C ALA A 187 9.28 24.25 -10.20
N TYR A 188 8.52 25.21 -9.66
CA TYR A 188 8.99 26.58 -9.43
C TYR A 188 10.10 26.63 -8.38
N THR A 189 9.89 25.97 -7.24
CA THR A 189 10.91 25.90 -6.20
C THR A 189 12.14 25.15 -6.70
N LEU A 190 11.96 24.04 -7.42
CA LEU A 190 13.07 23.29 -8.00
C LEU A 190 13.90 24.17 -8.95
N GLU A 191 13.26 24.84 -9.92
CA GLU A 191 13.94 25.71 -10.87
C GLU A 191 14.74 26.82 -10.15
N ARG A 192 14.14 27.45 -9.13
CA ARG A 192 14.80 28.47 -8.31
C ARG A 192 16.02 27.90 -7.57
N LEU A 193 15.93 26.68 -7.03
CA LEU A 193 17.02 26.02 -6.34
C LEU A 193 18.16 25.67 -7.31
N LEU A 194 17.86 25.10 -8.48
CA LEU A 194 18.87 24.76 -9.49
C LEU A 194 19.58 26.00 -10.04
N LYS A 195 18.87 27.11 -10.25
CA LYS A 195 19.47 28.40 -10.65
C LYS A 195 20.41 28.96 -9.59
N LYS A 196 20.05 28.82 -8.31
CA LYS A 196 20.83 29.36 -7.19
C LYS A 196 22.01 28.45 -6.81
N TYR A 197 21.85 27.14 -6.96
CA TYR A 197 22.77 26.10 -6.52
C TYR A 197 22.94 25.05 -7.64
N PRO A 198 23.62 25.39 -8.74
CA PRO A 198 23.77 24.49 -9.89
C PRO A 198 24.51 23.19 -9.54
N GLU A 199 25.32 23.17 -8.47
CA GLU A 199 25.99 21.97 -7.98
C GLU A 199 25.03 20.85 -7.56
N LEU A 200 23.77 21.18 -7.24
CA LEU A 200 22.75 20.21 -6.85
C LEU A 200 22.50 19.16 -7.93
N ILE A 201 22.70 19.49 -9.21
CA ILE A 201 22.42 18.57 -10.30
C ILE A 201 23.36 17.34 -10.32
N ARG A 202 24.54 17.46 -9.70
CA ARG A 202 25.51 16.37 -9.51
C ARG A 202 25.61 15.92 -8.06
N ALA A 203 24.85 16.53 -7.15
CA ALA A 203 24.80 16.11 -5.76
C ALA A 203 24.07 14.77 -5.60
N ARG A 204 24.35 14.09 -4.49
CA ARG A 204 23.78 12.80 -4.13
C ARG A 204 23.23 12.85 -2.71
N SER A 205 22.19 12.07 -2.48
CA SER A 205 21.65 11.84 -1.15
C SER A 205 22.72 11.27 -0.21
N THR A 206 22.69 11.71 1.05
CA THR A 206 23.53 11.16 2.13
C THR A 206 22.99 9.85 2.68
N ARG A 207 21.80 9.41 2.24
CA ARG A 207 21.19 8.13 2.61
C ARG A 207 21.86 6.98 1.83
N LYS A 208 21.67 5.74 2.28
CA LYS A 208 22.31 4.53 1.71
C LYS A 208 22.16 4.37 0.19
N HIS A 209 21.03 4.79 -0.35
CA HIS A 209 20.74 4.65 -1.77
C HIS A 209 21.54 5.65 -2.64
N HIS A 210 22.14 6.71 -2.07
CA HIS A 210 23.00 7.66 -2.79
C HIS A 210 22.41 8.21 -4.10
N SER A 211 21.08 8.38 -4.14
CA SER A 211 20.35 8.84 -5.33
C SER A 211 20.75 10.25 -5.74
N THR A 212 20.79 10.50 -7.05
CA THR A 212 20.76 11.86 -7.61
C THR A 212 19.33 12.41 -7.60
N LEU A 213 19.14 13.70 -7.89
CA LEU A 213 17.80 14.29 -8.03
C LEU A 213 16.95 13.58 -9.10
N LEU A 214 17.56 13.12 -10.20
CA LEU A 214 16.83 12.45 -11.29
C LEU A 214 16.22 11.09 -10.86
N HIS A 215 16.87 10.36 -9.96
CA HIS A 215 16.35 9.07 -9.47
C HIS A 215 15.02 9.23 -8.71
N TYR A 216 14.79 10.38 -8.08
CA TYR A 216 13.53 10.64 -7.37
C TYR A 216 12.31 10.73 -8.30
N ILE A 217 12.51 10.86 -9.63
CA ILE A 217 11.42 10.77 -10.62
C ILE A 217 10.85 9.34 -10.72
N GLY A 218 11.71 8.32 -10.60
CA GLY A 218 11.28 6.92 -10.64
C GLY A 218 10.46 6.51 -9.43
N ALA A 219 10.60 7.25 -8.32
CA ALA A 219 9.91 7.09 -7.03
C ALA A 219 10.11 5.75 -6.31
N ASN A 220 10.38 4.64 -7.01
CA ASN A 220 10.59 3.33 -6.40
C ASN A 220 11.94 3.26 -5.67
N GLY A 221 12.01 2.58 -4.52
CA GLY A 221 13.24 2.23 -3.80
C GLY A 221 13.96 3.36 -3.06
N ILE A 222 13.44 4.59 -3.15
CA ILE A 222 13.78 5.70 -2.24
C ILE A 222 12.95 5.55 -0.96
N GLU A 223 13.01 6.53 -0.05
CA GLU A 223 12.31 6.46 1.23
C GLU A 223 10.80 6.25 1.05
N ASP A 224 10.22 5.25 1.72
CA ASP A 224 8.84 4.81 1.50
C ASP A 224 7.81 5.96 1.59
N PHE A 225 8.02 6.92 2.49
CA PHE A 225 7.16 8.08 2.66
C PHE A 225 7.24 9.12 1.54
N ARG A 226 8.23 9.01 0.65
CA ARG A 226 8.48 9.89 -0.50
C ARG A 226 8.25 9.21 -1.84
N GLN A 227 7.93 7.92 -1.88
CA GLN A 227 7.67 7.21 -3.15
C GLN A 227 6.35 7.70 -3.77
N ARG A 228 6.42 8.80 -4.53
CA ARG A 228 5.28 9.42 -5.20
C ARG A 228 5.77 10.08 -6.49
N THR A 229 4.95 10.03 -7.53
CA THR A 229 5.23 10.70 -8.80
C THR A 229 4.16 11.77 -9.04
N PRO A 230 4.53 13.06 -9.16
CA PRO A 230 3.55 14.09 -9.44
C PRO A 230 3.12 14.06 -10.91
N PRO A 231 1.91 14.55 -11.26
CA PRO A 231 1.43 14.57 -12.66
C PRO A 231 2.31 15.36 -13.63
N ASN A 232 3.14 16.29 -13.13
CA ASN A 232 4.09 17.08 -13.92
C ASN A 232 5.53 16.50 -13.91
N ALA A 233 5.72 15.24 -13.50
CA ALA A 233 7.04 14.62 -13.38
C ALA A 233 7.86 14.65 -14.68
N VAL A 234 7.21 14.58 -15.86
CA VAL A 234 7.89 14.72 -17.16
C VAL A 234 8.59 16.07 -17.29
N ASN A 235 7.90 17.16 -16.93
CA ASN A 235 8.49 18.50 -16.96
C ASN A 235 9.65 18.61 -15.96
N ILE A 236 9.54 17.96 -14.81
CA ILE A 236 10.60 17.93 -13.80
C ILE A 236 11.81 17.16 -14.31
N ALA A 237 11.61 16.01 -14.94
CA ALA A 237 12.69 15.23 -15.55
C ALA A 237 13.41 16.06 -16.63
N LEU A 238 12.66 16.73 -17.51
CA LEU A 238 13.23 17.62 -18.53
C LEU A 238 14.08 18.74 -17.91
N MET A 239 13.56 19.45 -16.90
CA MET A 239 14.34 20.49 -16.21
C MET A 239 15.66 19.96 -15.62
N LEU A 240 15.64 18.76 -15.05
CA LEU A 240 16.85 18.13 -14.50
C LEU A 240 17.84 17.74 -15.63
N LEU A 241 17.34 17.13 -16.70
CA LEU A 241 18.17 16.71 -17.84
C LEU A 241 18.79 17.92 -18.55
N GLU A 242 18.02 18.99 -18.78
CA GLU A 242 18.49 20.26 -19.35
C GLU A 242 19.51 20.97 -18.43
N ALA A 243 19.35 20.86 -17.11
CA ALA A 243 20.34 21.33 -16.14
C ALA A 243 21.61 20.46 -16.09
N GLY A 244 21.66 19.36 -16.84
CA GLY A 244 22.81 18.48 -16.96
C GLY A 244 22.83 17.33 -15.97
N ALA A 245 21.67 16.80 -15.57
CA ALA A 245 21.58 15.55 -14.83
C ALA A 245 22.20 14.38 -15.63
N GLU A 246 22.92 13.50 -14.93
CA GLU A 246 23.45 12.28 -15.53
C GLU A 246 22.33 11.25 -15.67
N VAL A 247 21.82 11.06 -16.90
CA VAL A 247 20.73 10.12 -17.19
C VAL A 247 21.09 8.66 -16.86
N GLU A 248 22.36 8.29 -17.04
CA GLU A 248 22.90 6.95 -16.77
C GLU A 248 23.50 6.82 -15.34
N ALA A 249 23.30 7.81 -14.47
CA ALA A 249 23.74 7.67 -13.08
C ALA A 249 23.00 6.50 -12.42
N THR A 250 23.71 5.79 -11.54
CA THR A 250 23.15 4.70 -10.75
C THR A 250 23.02 5.07 -9.28
N ALA A 251 22.09 4.39 -8.60
CA ALA A 251 21.84 4.47 -7.17
C ALA A 251 22.00 3.09 -6.49
N GLY A 252 22.17 3.12 -5.16
CA GLY A 252 22.44 1.99 -4.27
C GLY A 252 21.22 1.21 -3.78
N MET A 253 20.02 1.47 -4.32
CA MET A 253 18.83 0.67 -4.02
C MET A 253 18.94 -0.74 -4.63
N TYR A 254 18.26 -1.72 -4.03
CA TYR A 254 18.17 -3.12 -4.52
C TYR A 254 19.51 -3.82 -4.79
N GLY A 255 20.56 -3.50 -4.02
CA GLY A 255 21.91 -4.05 -4.23
C GLY A 255 22.77 -3.26 -5.22
N GLY A 256 22.26 -2.14 -5.73
CA GLY A 256 22.99 -1.18 -6.56
C GLY A 256 22.74 -1.31 -8.06
N GLY A 257 23.21 -0.31 -8.81
CA GLY A 257 23.13 -0.30 -10.27
C GLY A 257 21.79 0.20 -10.84
N SER A 258 20.84 0.63 -9.99
CA SER A 258 19.55 1.11 -10.45
C SER A 258 19.68 2.44 -11.19
N THR A 259 19.31 2.47 -12.46
CA THR A 259 19.21 3.68 -13.29
C THR A 259 17.84 4.33 -13.13
N THR A 260 17.70 5.61 -13.48
CA THR A 260 16.37 6.26 -13.45
C THR A 260 15.40 5.57 -14.40
N LEU A 261 15.85 5.15 -15.59
CA LEU A 261 15.01 4.41 -16.55
C LEU A 261 14.47 3.11 -15.94
N GLY A 262 15.34 2.31 -15.30
CA GLY A 262 14.91 1.07 -14.66
C GLY A 262 13.92 1.31 -13.51
N LEU A 263 14.12 2.36 -12.72
CA LEU A 263 13.18 2.73 -11.66
C LEU A 263 11.83 3.15 -12.24
N VAL A 264 11.80 4.02 -13.25
CA VAL A 264 10.55 4.44 -13.90
C VAL A 264 9.81 3.25 -14.51
N ALA A 265 10.51 2.37 -15.22
CA ALA A 265 9.91 1.23 -15.92
C ALA A 265 9.27 0.20 -14.98
N THR A 266 9.81 0.02 -13.78
CA THR A 266 9.36 -0.99 -12.81
C THR A 266 8.39 -0.44 -11.75
N SER A 267 8.31 0.88 -11.60
CA SER A 267 7.55 1.55 -10.54
C SER A 267 6.04 1.63 -10.82
N ILE A 268 5.24 1.51 -9.76
CA ILE A 268 3.79 1.77 -9.78
C ILE A 268 3.47 3.26 -9.86
N HIS A 269 4.28 4.12 -9.24
CA HIS A 269 3.94 5.51 -9.03
C HIS A 269 3.85 6.33 -10.34
N PRO A 270 4.78 6.19 -11.30
CA PRO A 270 4.63 6.81 -12.62
C PRO A 270 3.43 6.27 -13.42
N LEU A 271 3.07 4.99 -13.22
CA LEU A 271 1.90 4.39 -13.87
C LEU A 271 0.61 5.02 -13.35
N GLU A 272 0.44 5.07 -12.02
CA GLU A 272 -0.74 5.68 -11.39
C GLU A 272 -0.86 7.17 -11.70
N ALA A 273 0.28 7.87 -11.82
CA ALA A 273 0.31 9.27 -12.24
C ALA A 273 0.03 9.48 -13.74
N GLY A 274 -0.03 8.40 -14.54
CA GLY A 274 -0.33 8.46 -15.97
C GLY A 274 0.82 9.02 -16.82
N VAL A 275 2.06 8.93 -16.34
CA VAL A 275 3.25 9.56 -16.97
C VAL A 275 4.39 8.57 -17.27
N GLN A 276 4.20 7.28 -17.01
CA GLN A 276 5.26 6.26 -17.13
C GLN A 276 5.89 6.21 -18.53
N ASP A 277 5.11 6.03 -19.58
CA ASP A 277 5.63 5.93 -20.96
C ASP A 277 6.32 7.22 -21.40
N ALA A 278 5.72 8.38 -21.09
CA ALA A 278 6.30 9.68 -21.41
C ALA A 278 7.63 9.93 -20.69
N LEU A 279 7.77 9.45 -19.45
CA LEU A 279 9.05 9.49 -18.73
C LEU A 279 10.08 8.56 -19.34
N ILE A 280 9.69 7.34 -19.73
CA ILE A 280 10.57 6.39 -20.42
C ILE A 280 11.09 7.01 -21.73
N GLU A 281 10.19 7.56 -22.55
CA GLU A 281 10.53 8.24 -23.80
C GLU A 281 11.51 9.40 -23.56
N THR A 282 11.17 10.29 -22.62
CA THR A 282 12.02 11.44 -22.25
C THR A 282 13.44 11.00 -21.88
N LEU A 283 13.58 9.94 -21.06
CA LEU A 283 14.88 9.45 -20.64
C LEU A 283 15.68 8.86 -21.82
N ILE A 284 15.02 8.10 -22.71
CA ILE A 284 15.64 7.53 -23.91
C ILE A 284 16.12 8.64 -24.85
N GLU A 285 15.31 9.66 -25.11
CA GLU A 285 15.67 10.82 -25.94
C GLU A 285 16.89 11.57 -25.40
N HIS A 286 17.11 11.53 -24.08
CA HIS A 286 18.25 12.15 -23.43
C HIS A 286 19.43 11.18 -23.20
N GLY A 287 19.38 9.98 -23.77
CA GLY A 287 20.51 9.05 -23.84
C GLY A 287 20.48 7.91 -22.83
N ALA A 288 19.34 7.65 -22.16
CA ALA A 288 19.18 6.44 -21.36
C ALA A 288 19.28 5.19 -22.25
N LYS A 289 20.03 4.18 -21.79
CA LYS A 289 20.22 2.93 -22.55
C LYS A 289 19.10 1.94 -22.28
N VAL A 290 18.58 1.37 -23.36
CA VAL A 290 17.59 0.27 -23.33
C VAL A 290 18.21 -1.12 -23.58
N ALA A 291 19.54 -1.23 -23.66
CA ALA A 291 20.24 -2.44 -24.09
C ALA A 291 20.28 -3.58 -23.05
N ASP A 292 19.59 -3.43 -21.91
CA ASP A 292 19.58 -4.41 -20.83
C ASP A 292 18.24 -5.17 -20.81
N VAL A 293 18.32 -6.50 -20.97
CA VAL A 293 17.17 -7.41 -20.91
C VAL A 293 16.45 -7.34 -19.57
N SER A 294 17.18 -7.00 -18.49
CA SER A 294 16.62 -6.89 -17.14
C SER A 294 15.57 -5.78 -17.02
N LEU A 295 15.57 -4.79 -17.92
CA LEU A 295 14.58 -3.72 -17.92
C LEU A 295 13.18 -4.25 -18.23
N VAL A 296 13.05 -5.05 -19.30
CA VAL A 296 11.76 -5.64 -19.70
C VAL A 296 11.33 -6.67 -18.66
N ASN A 297 12.24 -7.57 -18.27
CA ASN A 297 11.92 -8.64 -17.32
C ASN A 297 11.56 -8.07 -15.94
N GLY A 298 12.25 -7.01 -15.50
CA GLY A 298 11.93 -6.29 -14.28
C GLY A 298 10.57 -5.59 -14.34
N ALA A 299 10.21 -4.99 -15.48
CA ALA A 299 8.89 -4.37 -15.67
C ALA A 299 7.78 -5.44 -15.62
N LEU A 300 7.96 -6.57 -16.31
CA LEU A 300 7.03 -7.69 -16.29
C LEU A 300 6.87 -8.26 -14.88
N ALA A 301 7.97 -8.51 -14.16
CA ALA A 301 7.95 -9.01 -12.79
C ALA A 301 7.24 -8.08 -11.78
N ASN A 302 7.10 -6.78 -12.11
CA ASN A 302 6.37 -5.80 -11.30
C ASN A 302 4.97 -5.47 -11.85
N GLY A 303 4.45 -6.28 -12.78
CA GLY A 303 3.13 -6.09 -13.39
C GLY A 303 3.04 -4.89 -14.35
N ARG A 304 4.18 -4.29 -14.75
CA ARG A 304 4.24 -3.11 -15.64
C ARG A 304 4.27 -3.51 -17.12
N LYS A 305 3.25 -4.26 -17.55
CA LYS A 305 3.18 -4.80 -18.91
C LYS A 305 3.28 -3.75 -20.01
N ALA A 306 2.64 -2.58 -19.80
CA ALA A 306 2.67 -1.48 -20.78
C ALA A 306 4.08 -0.91 -20.94
N ALA A 307 4.78 -0.67 -19.82
CA ALA A 307 6.18 -0.24 -19.85
C ALA A 307 7.09 -1.29 -20.52
N ALA A 308 6.87 -2.58 -20.26
CA ALA A 308 7.60 -3.67 -20.90
C ALA A 308 7.39 -3.70 -22.43
N GLU A 309 6.15 -3.56 -22.89
CA GLU A 309 5.82 -3.46 -24.33
C GLU A 309 6.44 -2.20 -24.95
N PHE A 310 6.36 -1.06 -24.24
CA PHE A 310 6.92 0.21 -24.70
C PHE A 310 8.44 0.11 -24.88
N LEU A 311 9.16 -0.43 -23.88
CA LEU A 311 10.60 -0.67 -23.96
C LEU A 311 10.98 -1.62 -25.10
N ALA A 312 10.23 -2.72 -25.27
CA ALA A 312 10.42 -3.64 -26.39
C ALA A 312 10.24 -2.94 -27.74
N GLY A 313 9.24 -2.06 -27.86
CA GLY A 313 9.03 -1.21 -29.05
C GLY A 313 10.16 -0.23 -29.32
N HIS A 314 10.91 0.17 -28.27
CA HIS A 314 12.08 1.04 -28.36
C HIS A 314 13.41 0.27 -28.48
N GLY A 315 13.34 -1.03 -28.81
CA GLY A 315 14.52 -1.83 -29.10
C GLY A 315 15.23 -2.41 -27.88
N ALA A 316 14.56 -2.45 -26.72
CA ALA A 316 15.07 -3.25 -25.61
C ALA A 316 15.16 -4.73 -26.02
N PRO A 317 16.28 -5.41 -25.73
CA PRO A 317 16.44 -6.81 -26.09
C PRO A 317 15.48 -7.67 -25.26
N LEU A 318 14.98 -8.73 -25.89
CA LEU A 318 14.07 -9.69 -25.28
C LEU A 318 14.74 -11.06 -25.30
N ASP A 319 14.79 -11.71 -24.15
CA ASP A 319 15.02 -13.14 -24.06
C ASP A 319 13.69 -13.91 -24.19
N LEU A 320 13.71 -15.23 -23.96
CA LEU A 320 12.51 -16.06 -24.13
C LEU A 320 11.36 -15.63 -23.23
N GLU A 321 11.63 -15.37 -21.95
CA GLU A 321 10.60 -14.95 -21.00
C GLU A 321 10.08 -13.54 -21.32
N GLY A 322 10.98 -12.58 -21.59
CA GLY A 322 10.58 -11.23 -21.95
C GLY A 322 9.71 -11.22 -23.20
N ALA A 323 10.11 -11.96 -24.24
CA ALA A 323 9.34 -12.11 -25.48
C ALA A 323 7.96 -12.72 -25.23
N ALA A 324 7.86 -13.70 -24.34
CA ALA A 324 6.59 -14.32 -23.99
C ALA A 324 5.66 -13.35 -23.26
N GLY A 325 6.16 -12.62 -22.26
CA GLY A 325 5.37 -11.66 -21.49
C GLY A 325 4.84 -10.48 -22.32
N VAL A 326 5.65 -9.96 -23.26
CA VAL A 326 5.20 -8.90 -24.19
C VAL A 326 4.37 -9.44 -25.36
N GLY A 327 4.20 -10.76 -25.49
CA GLY A 327 3.37 -11.36 -26.54
C GLY A 327 4.02 -11.47 -27.92
N ARG A 328 5.35 -11.40 -28.02
CA ARG A 328 6.09 -11.51 -29.29
C ARG A 328 6.30 -12.96 -29.70
N LEU A 329 5.22 -13.61 -30.13
CA LEU A 329 5.21 -15.03 -30.52
C LEU A 329 6.24 -15.35 -31.62
N ASP A 330 6.47 -14.44 -32.56
CA ASP A 330 7.49 -14.57 -33.60
C ASP A 330 8.89 -14.77 -32.99
N LEU A 331 9.21 -13.99 -31.95
CA LEU A 331 10.48 -14.06 -31.25
C LEU A 331 10.53 -15.26 -30.30
N VAL A 332 9.45 -15.57 -29.59
CA VAL A 332 9.33 -16.79 -28.78
C VAL A 332 9.69 -18.03 -29.62
N ARG A 333 9.10 -18.17 -30.82
CA ARG A 333 9.39 -19.28 -31.75
C ARG A 333 10.85 -19.33 -32.17
N SER A 334 11.54 -18.19 -32.23
CA SER A 334 12.94 -18.12 -32.63
C SER A 334 13.89 -18.82 -31.66
N PHE A 335 13.49 -18.98 -30.38
CA PHE A 335 14.26 -19.68 -29.34
C PHE A 335 14.15 -21.20 -29.40
N PHE A 336 13.36 -21.76 -30.33
CA PHE A 336 13.15 -23.21 -30.49
C PHE A 336 13.75 -23.71 -31.80
N ASN A 337 14.28 -24.93 -31.77
CA ASN A 337 14.64 -25.71 -32.95
C ASN A 337 13.39 -26.29 -33.62
N ALA A 338 13.54 -26.80 -34.85
CA ALA A 338 12.45 -27.42 -35.59
C ALA A 338 11.87 -28.68 -34.91
N ASP A 339 12.65 -29.33 -34.05
CA ASP A 339 12.24 -30.49 -33.26
C ASP A 339 11.57 -30.11 -31.92
N GLY A 340 11.37 -28.81 -31.65
CA GLY A 340 10.78 -28.30 -30.42
C GLY A 340 11.76 -28.16 -29.25
N SER A 341 13.03 -28.52 -29.41
CA SER A 341 14.04 -28.30 -28.36
C SER A 341 14.47 -26.83 -28.27
N LEU A 342 14.83 -26.36 -27.07
CA LEU A 342 15.36 -25.01 -26.87
C LEU A 342 16.73 -24.84 -27.55
N LYS A 343 16.95 -23.69 -28.19
CA LYS A 343 18.24 -23.29 -28.74
C LYS A 343 19.23 -22.87 -27.65
N PRO A 344 20.55 -22.91 -27.93
CA PRO A 344 21.55 -22.34 -27.03
C PRO A 344 21.22 -20.89 -26.67
N GLY A 345 21.27 -20.56 -25.38
CA GLY A 345 20.92 -19.23 -24.86
C GLY A 345 19.48 -19.09 -24.37
N ALA A 346 18.62 -20.08 -24.60
CA ALA A 346 17.32 -20.20 -23.94
C ALA A 346 17.33 -21.31 -22.90
N ALA A 347 16.76 -21.06 -21.73
CA ALA A 347 16.69 -22.00 -20.62
C ALA A 347 15.25 -22.46 -20.35
N GLN A 348 15.12 -23.67 -19.78
CA GLN A 348 13.83 -24.19 -19.36
C GLN A 348 13.17 -23.32 -18.28
N GLU A 349 13.96 -22.63 -17.47
CA GLU A 349 13.43 -21.69 -16.48
C GLU A 349 12.78 -20.48 -17.17
N GLN A 350 13.44 -19.88 -18.15
CA GLN A 350 12.86 -18.78 -18.95
C GLN A 350 11.59 -19.22 -19.70
N MET A 351 11.52 -20.48 -20.11
CA MET A 351 10.30 -21.02 -20.73
C MET A 351 9.12 -21.06 -19.75
N LYS A 352 9.37 -21.40 -18.47
CA LYS A 352 8.35 -21.42 -17.41
C LYS A 352 7.99 -20.01 -16.94
N ASP A 353 8.98 -19.15 -16.72
CA ASP A 353 8.77 -17.75 -16.33
C ASP A 353 8.02 -17.00 -17.46
N GLY A 354 8.40 -17.23 -18.72
CA GLY A 354 7.67 -16.74 -19.89
C GLY A 354 6.23 -17.25 -19.98
N PHE A 355 5.98 -18.52 -19.67
CA PHE A 355 4.61 -19.06 -19.58
C PHE A 355 3.80 -18.36 -18.49
N THR A 356 4.42 -18.04 -17.35
CA THR A 356 3.81 -17.29 -16.24
C THR A 356 3.33 -15.92 -16.73
N TRP A 357 4.24 -15.12 -17.29
CA TRP A 357 3.90 -13.77 -17.77
C TRP A 357 2.92 -13.81 -18.95
N ALA A 358 3.03 -14.80 -19.84
CA ALA A 358 2.06 -14.98 -20.91
C ALA A 358 0.64 -15.25 -20.38
N CYS A 359 0.51 -16.03 -19.30
CA CYS A 359 -0.77 -16.24 -18.64
C CYS A 359 -1.27 -14.98 -17.90
N GLU A 360 -0.39 -14.32 -17.14
CA GLU A 360 -0.70 -13.11 -16.37
C GLU A 360 -1.12 -11.93 -17.26
N PHE A 361 -0.56 -11.81 -18.46
CA PHE A 361 -0.82 -10.70 -19.38
C PHE A 361 -1.70 -11.08 -20.58
N GLY A 362 -2.29 -12.28 -20.59
CA GLY A 362 -3.31 -12.67 -21.57
C GLY A 362 -2.77 -12.92 -22.97
N ARG A 363 -1.53 -13.42 -23.09
CA ARG A 363 -0.86 -13.72 -24.37
C ARG A 363 -1.27 -15.10 -24.88
N THR A 364 -2.56 -15.31 -25.13
CA THR A 364 -3.16 -16.63 -25.41
C THR A 364 -2.42 -17.44 -26.49
N GLU A 365 -1.97 -16.82 -27.59
CA GLU A 365 -1.22 -17.53 -28.63
C GLU A 365 0.17 -18.00 -28.17
N VAL A 366 0.82 -17.22 -27.31
CA VAL A 366 2.10 -17.61 -26.68
C VAL A 366 1.86 -18.74 -25.68
N VAL A 367 0.81 -18.65 -24.85
CA VAL A 367 0.42 -19.71 -23.91
C VAL A 367 0.19 -21.03 -24.66
N ALA A 368 -0.58 -21.01 -25.75
CA ALA A 368 -0.83 -22.20 -26.57
C ALA A 368 0.47 -22.80 -27.10
N PHE A 369 1.34 -21.96 -27.67
CA PHE A 369 2.63 -22.42 -28.20
C PHE A 369 3.54 -23.01 -27.12
N LEU A 370 3.64 -22.40 -25.94
CA LEU A 370 4.49 -22.90 -24.86
C LEU A 370 3.99 -24.22 -24.29
N LEU A 371 2.67 -24.42 -24.19
CA LEU A 371 2.08 -25.73 -23.85
C LEU A 371 2.42 -26.79 -24.90
N ASP A 372 2.30 -26.45 -26.19
CA ASP A 372 2.66 -27.36 -27.29
C ASP A 372 4.16 -27.68 -27.33
N ALA A 373 5.00 -26.75 -26.87
CA ALA A 373 6.44 -26.93 -26.70
C ALA A 373 6.82 -27.69 -25.42
N GLY A 374 5.85 -28.11 -24.60
CA GLY A 374 6.04 -29.03 -23.49
C GLY A 374 6.05 -28.41 -22.09
N VAL A 375 5.59 -27.17 -21.91
CA VAL A 375 5.27 -26.67 -20.57
C VAL A 375 4.11 -27.49 -20.00
N ASP A 376 4.29 -28.04 -18.80
CA ASP A 376 3.19 -28.70 -18.07
C ASP A 376 2.12 -27.65 -17.71
N VAL A 377 0.87 -27.91 -18.09
CA VAL A 377 -0.28 -27.03 -17.77
C VAL A 377 -0.47 -26.85 -16.26
N ASN A 378 -0.02 -27.83 -15.45
CA ASN A 378 -0.03 -27.79 -13.99
C ASN A 378 1.32 -27.37 -13.40
N ALA A 379 2.22 -26.80 -14.21
CA ALA A 379 3.48 -26.27 -13.70
C ALA A 379 3.19 -25.29 -12.55
N LYS A 380 3.86 -25.55 -11.42
CA LYS A 380 3.92 -24.64 -10.28
C LYS A 380 4.96 -23.59 -10.62
N LEU A 381 4.47 -22.38 -10.83
CA LEU A 381 5.23 -21.24 -11.30
C LEU A 381 5.86 -20.53 -10.09
N LYS A 382 6.80 -19.65 -10.38
CA LYS A 382 7.46 -18.83 -9.38
C LYS A 382 6.41 -17.99 -8.62
N HIS A 383 6.71 -17.68 -7.36
CA HIS A 383 5.87 -16.89 -6.43
C HIS A 383 4.85 -17.66 -5.57
N ASP A 384 5.24 -18.80 -4.99
CA ASP A 384 4.41 -19.57 -4.05
C ASP A 384 3.39 -20.49 -4.75
N GLY A 385 3.81 -21.15 -5.83
CA GLY A 385 3.09 -22.33 -6.34
C GLY A 385 1.76 -22.04 -7.04
N GLN A 386 1.55 -20.84 -7.57
CA GLN A 386 0.45 -20.58 -8.50
C GLN A 386 0.67 -21.33 -9.82
N THR A 387 -0.42 -21.60 -10.54
CA THR A 387 -0.39 -22.17 -11.90
C THR A 387 -0.76 -21.08 -12.91
N GLY A 388 -0.58 -21.35 -14.20
CA GLY A 388 -1.02 -20.41 -15.26
C GLY A 388 -2.50 -20.03 -15.15
N LEU A 389 -3.35 -20.95 -14.66
CA LEU A 389 -4.78 -20.71 -14.47
C LEU A 389 -5.06 -19.68 -13.36
N HIS A 390 -4.24 -19.62 -12.31
CA HIS A 390 -4.36 -18.58 -11.27
C HIS A 390 -4.08 -17.20 -11.85
N TRP A 391 -2.97 -17.07 -12.59
CA TRP A 391 -2.54 -15.80 -13.18
C TRP A 391 -3.50 -15.29 -14.26
N ALA A 392 -3.97 -16.18 -15.15
CA ALA A 392 -4.97 -15.83 -16.15
C ALA A 392 -6.30 -15.40 -15.53
N ALA A 393 -6.73 -16.09 -14.45
CA ALA A 393 -7.95 -15.76 -13.72
C ALA A 393 -7.86 -14.42 -12.99
N LEU A 394 -6.73 -14.13 -12.32
CA LEU A 394 -6.47 -12.82 -11.69
C LEU A 394 -6.44 -11.70 -12.72
N GLY A 395 -5.76 -11.91 -13.84
CA GLY A 395 -5.60 -10.92 -14.90
C GLY A 395 -6.87 -10.65 -15.71
N GLY A 396 -7.94 -11.43 -15.53
CA GLY A 396 -9.19 -11.24 -16.24
C GLY A 396 -9.16 -11.73 -17.70
N HIS A 397 -8.27 -12.66 -18.06
CA HIS A 397 -8.04 -13.10 -19.44
C HIS A 397 -8.89 -14.31 -19.82
N VAL A 398 -10.14 -14.06 -20.25
CA VAL A 398 -11.15 -15.09 -20.57
C VAL A 398 -10.61 -16.14 -21.54
N GLU A 399 -10.04 -15.72 -22.67
CA GLU A 399 -9.58 -16.63 -23.72
C GLU A 399 -8.41 -17.49 -23.27
N THR A 400 -7.54 -16.94 -22.40
CA THR A 400 -6.44 -17.72 -21.80
C THR A 400 -6.98 -18.73 -20.78
N VAL A 401 -7.99 -18.37 -19.98
CA VAL A 401 -8.66 -19.30 -19.06
C VAL A 401 -9.34 -20.44 -19.82
N GLU A 402 -10.08 -20.14 -20.89
CA GLU A 402 -10.72 -21.16 -21.75
C GLU A 402 -9.68 -22.12 -22.31
N LEU A 403 -8.60 -21.61 -22.91
CA LEU A 403 -7.50 -22.44 -23.41
C LEU A 403 -6.89 -23.34 -22.33
N LEU A 404 -6.61 -22.81 -21.14
CA LEU A 404 -6.00 -23.59 -20.07
C LEU A 404 -6.95 -24.72 -19.59
N LEU A 405 -8.25 -24.45 -19.48
CA LEU A 405 -9.26 -25.45 -19.13
C LEU A 405 -9.40 -26.53 -20.21
N GLU A 406 -9.37 -26.16 -21.50
CA GLU A 406 -9.34 -27.12 -22.62
C GLU A 406 -8.12 -28.03 -22.58
N ARG A 407 -7.00 -27.53 -22.04
CA ARG A 407 -5.76 -28.29 -21.81
C ARG A 407 -5.75 -29.04 -20.47
N ASN A 408 -6.91 -29.15 -19.80
CA ASN A 408 -7.10 -29.83 -18.51
C ASN A 408 -6.28 -29.24 -17.36
N ALA A 409 -6.11 -27.91 -17.33
CA ALA A 409 -5.54 -27.23 -16.17
C ALA A 409 -6.32 -27.59 -14.88
N PRO A 410 -5.65 -27.93 -13.76
CA PRO A 410 -6.36 -28.28 -12.54
C PRO A 410 -7.10 -27.08 -11.94
N VAL A 411 -8.44 -27.14 -11.99
CA VAL A 411 -9.34 -26.02 -11.63
C VAL A 411 -9.31 -25.67 -10.14
N ASP A 412 -8.97 -26.64 -9.27
CA ASP A 412 -8.87 -26.48 -7.81
C ASP A 412 -7.42 -26.62 -7.31
N ALA A 413 -6.42 -26.40 -8.18
CA ALA A 413 -5.05 -26.25 -7.71
C ALA A 413 -4.99 -25.15 -6.64
N ARG A 414 -4.27 -25.40 -5.55
CA ARG A 414 -4.05 -24.40 -4.50
C ARG A 414 -2.65 -23.82 -4.60
N ASP A 415 -2.56 -22.51 -4.46
CA ASP A 415 -1.28 -21.83 -4.21
C ASP A 415 -0.74 -22.17 -2.81
N GLU A 416 0.51 -21.80 -2.57
CA GLU A 416 1.21 -21.99 -1.30
C GLU A 416 1.10 -20.75 -0.39
N SER A 417 0.84 -19.54 -0.94
CA SER A 417 0.73 -18.31 -0.14
C SER A 417 -0.51 -18.30 0.76
N TRP A 418 -1.66 -18.64 0.20
CA TRP A 418 -2.98 -18.43 0.81
C TRP A 418 -3.84 -19.70 0.77
N GLY A 419 -3.39 -20.75 0.07
CA GLY A 419 -4.19 -21.92 -0.24
C GLY A 419 -5.36 -21.59 -1.17
N SER A 420 -5.28 -20.47 -1.90
CA SER A 420 -6.36 -19.99 -2.77
C SER A 420 -6.37 -20.77 -4.10
N THR A 421 -7.54 -20.91 -4.70
CA THR A 421 -7.74 -21.56 -6.00
C THR A 421 -7.80 -20.52 -7.12
N PRO A 422 -7.73 -20.90 -8.40
CA PRO A 422 -7.98 -19.97 -9.50
C PRO A 422 -9.30 -19.20 -9.39
N LEU A 423 -10.35 -19.83 -8.85
CA LEU A 423 -11.62 -19.16 -8.57
C LEU A 423 -11.47 -18.08 -7.48
N GLY A 424 -10.71 -18.36 -6.42
CA GLY A 424 -10.37 -17.36 -5.40
C GLY A 424 -9.57 -16.19 -5.98
N TRP A 425 -8.61 -16.45 -6.87
CA TRP A 425 -7.85 -15.41 -7.58
C TRP A 425 -8.73 -14.59 -8.54
N ALA A 426 -9.70 -15.19 -9.22
CA ALA A 426 -10.67 -14.47 -10.04
C ALA A 426 -11.53 -13.51 -9.20
N LEU A 427 -11.99 -13.96 -8.03
CA LEU A 427 -12.79 -13.13 -7.11
C LEU A 427 -11.97 -11.98 -6.52
N TYR A 428 -10.70 -12.24 -6.18
CA TYR A 428 -9.78 -11.20 -5.74
C TYR A 428 -9.49 -10.18 -6.86
N GLY A 429 -9.19 -10.64 -8.08
CA GLY A 429 -9.01 -9.76 -9.24
C GLY A 429 -10.25 -8.90 -9.51
N TRP A 430 -11.44 -9.48 -9.40
CA TRP A 430 -12.71 -8.77 -9.52
C TRP A 430 -12.89 -7.67 -8.47
N SER A 431 -12.55 -7.93 -7.19
CA SER A 431 -12.67 -6.93 -6.13
C SER A 431 -11.69 -5.77 -6.29
N GLU A 432 -10.46 -6.05 -6.75
CA GLU A 432 -9.42 -5.03 -6.95
C GLU A 432 -9.59 -4.23 -8.26
N SER A 433 -10.08 -4.87 -9.33
CA SER A 433 -9.93 -4.37 -10.71
C SER A 433 -11.21 -3.82 -11.34
N ALA A 434 -12.25 -3.55 -10.55
CA ALA A 434 -13.53 -3.01 -11.03
C ALA A 434 -13.39 -1.68 -11.81
N SER A 435 -12.23 -1.01 -11.74
CA SER A 435 -11.92 0.26 -12.42
C SER A 435 -11.05 0.16 -13.68
N ALA A 436 -10.25 -0.91 -13.90
CA ALA A 436 -9.22 -0.95 -14.96
C ALA A 436 -9.60 -1.80 -16.19
N ILE A 437 -10.02 -3.06 -15.97
CA ILE A 437 -10.47 -3.99 -17.02
C ILE A 437 -12.01 -4.08 -17.03
N GLY A 438 -12.63 -3.62 -15.94
CA GLY A 438 -14.06 -3.75 -15.68
C GLY A 438 -14.42 -5.13 -15.14
N ALA A 439 -15.58 -5.24 -14.48
CA ALA A 439 -16.01 -6.47 -13.84
C ALA A 439 -16.45 -7.58 -14.83
N GLU A 440 -16.69 -7.24 -16.11
CA GLU A 440 -17.28 -8.13 -17.10
C GLU A 440 -16.52 -9.44 -17.33
N PRO A 441 -15.18 -9.41 -17.55
CA PRO A 441 -14.43 -10.64 -17.82
C PRO A 441 -14.45 -11.60 -16.62
N TYR A 442 -14.47 -11.07 -15.41
CA TYR A 442 -14.48 -11.87 -14.19
C TYR A 442 -15.77 -12.67 -14.01
N TYR A 443 -16.94 -12.11 -14.36
CA TYR A 443 -18.17 -12.91 -14.33
C TYR A 443 -18.06 -14.14 -15.24
N ARG A 444 -17.51 -13.94 -16.44
CA ARG A 444 -17.32 -15.02 -17.42
C ARG A 444 -16.29 -16.05 -16.93
N ILE A 445 -15.18 -15.61 -16.36
CA ILE A 445 -14.14 -16.49 -15.80
C ILE A 445 -14.72 -17.32 -14.65
N VAL A 446 -15.49 -16.71 -13.75
CA VAL A 446 -16.15 -17.42 -12.66
C VAL A 446 -17.10 -18.49 -13.21
N GLU A 447 -17.93 -18.18 -14.20
CA GLU A 447 -18.79 -19.16 -14.85
C GLU A 447 -18.01 -20.32 -15.47
N LEU A 448 -16.88 -20.04 -16.15
CA LEU A 448 -16.01 -21.05 -16.75
C LEU A 448 -15.40 -21.98 -15.69
N LEU A 449 -14.89 -21.42 -14.59
CA LEU A 449 -14.28 -22.19 -13.52
C LEU A 449 -15.31 -23.06 -12.79
N ILE A 450 -16.51 -22.53 -12.53
CA ILE A 450 -17.62 -23.30 -11.94
C ILE A 450 -18.06 -24.42 -12.89
N ALA A 451 -18.20 -24.14 -14.18
CA ALA A 451 -18.57 -25.15 -15.17
C ALA A 451 -17.50 -26.25 -15.31
N ALA A 452 -16.23 -25.92 -15.12
CA ALA A 452 -15.10 -26.85 -15.05
C ALA A 452 -15.02 -27.63 -13.73
N GLY A 453 -15.93 -27.37 -12.78
CA GLY A 453 -16.06 -28.12 -11.54
C GLY A 453 -15.33 -27.52 -10.33
N SER A 454 -14.98 -26.23 -10.36
CA SER A 454 -14.34 -25.59 -9.21
C SER A 454 -15.23 -25.63 -7.96
N ALA A 455 -14.64 -25.97 -6.83
CA ALA A 455 -15.34 -25.99 -5.55
C ALA A 455 -15.60 -24.57 -5.03
N LEU A 456 -16.88 -24.27 -4.74
CA LEU A 456 -17.27 -23.04 -4.04
C LEU A 456 -16.94 -23.13 -2.55
N MET A 457 -16.21 -22.14 -2.04
CA MET A 457 -16.02 -21.99 -0.60
C MET A 457 -17.22 -21.25 0.03
N PRO A 458 -17.84 -21.78 1.11
CA PRO A 458 -19.03 -21.19 1.73
C PRO A 458 -18.90 -19.72 2.14
N GLU A 459 -17.69 -19.31 2.53
CA GLU A 459 -17.35 -17.94 2.92
C GLU A 459 -17.52 -16.92 1.78
N TRP A 460 -17.29 -17.30 0.53
CA TRP A 460 -17.50 -16.39 -0.61
C TRP A 460 -18.98 -16.05 -0.80
N LEU A 461 -19.86 -17.01 -0.52
CA LEU A 461 -21.31 -16.76 -0.54
C LEU A 461 -21.79 -15.98 0.69
N ALA A 462 -20.95 -15.86 1.73
CA ALA A 462 -21.22 -15.05 2.91
C ALA A 462 -20.74 -13.61 2.78
N ASP A 463 -19.81 -13.34 1.86
CA ASP A 463 -19.22 -12.02 1.62
C ASP A 463 -20.27 -10.99 1.15
N GLU A 464 -20.29 -9.83 1.81
CA GLU A 464 -21.28 -8.77 1.55
C GLU A 464 -21.06 -8.08 0.19
N THR A 465 -19.81 -7.97 -0.27
CA THR A 465 -19.48 -7.35 -1.56
C THR A 465 -19.93 -8.24 -2.70
N ILE A 466 -19.68 -9.56 -2.62
CA ILE A 466 -20.19 -10.55 -3.56
C ILE A 466 -21.71 -10.52 -3.58
N ARG A 467 -22.36 -10.50 -2.40
CA ARG A 467 -23.83 -10.47 -2.31
C ARG A 467 -24.45 -9.22 -2.90
N ALA A 468 -23.77 -8.09 -2.84
CA ALA A 468 -24.24 -6.84 -3.41
C ALA A 468 -24.22 -6.86 -4.96
N ASP A 469 -23.31 -7.65 -5.56
CA ASP A 469 -23.23 -7.81 -7.01
C ASP A 469 -24.06 -9.01 -7.50
N SER A 470 -25.26 -8.71 -7.98
CA SER A 470 -26.18 -9.73 -8.50
C SER A 470 -25.61 -10.53 -9.69
N ARG A 471 -24.68 -9.98 -10.46
CA ARG A 471 -24.06 -10.68 -11.59
C ARG A 471 -23.05 -11.69 -11.08
N MET A 472 -22.20 -11.29 -10.13
CA MET A 472 -21.23 -12.20 -9.52
C MET A 472 -21.93 -13.36 -8.82
N LEU A 473 -23.00 -13.08 -8.06
CA LEU A 473 -23.83 -14.12 -7.46
C LEU A 473 -24.40 -15.10 -8.49
N ARG A 474 -24.85 -14.61 -9.64
CA ARG A 474 -25.36 -15.48 -10.73
C ARG A 474 -24.25 -16.32 -11.33
N ALA A 475 -23.08 -15.75 -11.57
CA ALA A 475 -21.91 -16.48 -12.07
C ALA A 475 -21.51 -17.61 -11.13
N LEU A 476 -21.44 -17.34 -9.81
CA LEU A 476 -21.15 -18.35 -8.78
C LEU A 476 -22.26 -19.42 -8.66
N SER A 477 -23.50 -19.06 -8.97
CA SER A 477 -24.65 -19.97 -8.88
C SER A 477 -24.91 -20.74 -10.17
N ALA A 478 -24.11 -20.54 -11.22
CA ALA A 478 -24.28 -21.17 -12.52
C ALA A 478 -23.98 -22.67 -12.45
N THR A 479 -24.95 -23.45 -11.99
CA THR A 479 -24.87 -24.92 -11.95
C THR A 479 -25.27 -25.50 -13.31
N HIS A 480 -24.31 -26.20 -13.94
CA HIS A 480 -24.39 -27.06 -15.12
C HIS A 480 -25.64 -26.94 -16.02
N ARG A 481 -25.47 -26.25 -17.16
CA ARG A 481 -26.04 -26.71 -18.43
C ARG A 481 -24.91 -26.83 -19.46
N LEU A 482 -24.32 -28.01 -19.55
CA LEU A 482 -23.76 -28.51 -20.80
C LEU A 482 -24.80 -29.43 -21.43
#